data_AF-A0A2E8GGU6-F1
#
_entry.id   AF-A0A2E8GGU6-F1
#
_cell.length_a   1.000
_cell.length_b   1.000
_cell.length_c   1.000
_cell.angle_alpha   90.00
_cell.angle_beta   90.00
_cell.angle_gamma   90.00
#
_symmetry.space_group_name_H-M   'P 1'
#
loop_
_entity.id
_entity.type
_entity.pdbx_description
1 polymer ?
#
loop_
_entity_poly.entity_id
_entity_poly.type
_entity_poly.pdbx_seq_one_letter_code
_entity_poly.pdbx_strand_id
1 'polypeptide(L)'
;MNQDSQISFEAIDGSHVGDGGIEHGALLSRLCEAMFYEDPDQLASVRDDVIEVAGAEVLVDAVAVSANFYMMTRIADATGTPLDAGTVEPSVEIRELVGVNNFTSRREAQA
;
A
#
# COMPACT_ATOMS: atom_id res chain seq x y z
N MET A 1 -14.60 16.98 -14.90
CA MET A 1 -14.39 15.78 -14.07
C MET A 1 -14.96 16.13 -12.70
N ASN A 2 -16.04 15.49 -12.30
CA ASN A 2 -16.80 15.88 -11.11
C ASN A 2 -15.96 15.54 -9.87
N GLN A 3 -15.45 16.55 -9.15
CA GLN A 3 -14.55 16.38 -8.00
C GLN A 3 -15.30 16.13 -6.66
N ASP A 4 -16.59 15.82 -6.71
CA ASP A 4 -17.43 15.53 -5.53
C ASP A 4 -17.45 14.03 -5.15
N SER A 5 -16.34 13.32 -5.36
CA SER A 5 -16.16 11.99 -4.77
C SER A 5 -15.34 12.19 -3.51
N GLN A 6 -15.95 12.09 -2.32
CA GLN A 6 -15.17 11.91 -1.09
C GLN A 6 -14.42 10.59 -1.23
N ILE A 7 -13.13 10.64 -1.57
CA ILE A 7 -12.27 9.46 -1.63
C ILE A 7 -11.97 9.06 -0.17
N SER A 8 -12.45 7.90 0.26
CA SER A 8 -12.11 7.33 1.56
C SER A 8 -10.68 6.80 1.56
N PHE A 9 -9.95 7.06 2.64
CA PHE A 9 -8.60 6.53 2.89
C PHE A 9 -8.58 5.47 3.99
N GLU A 10 -9.74 4.97 4.43
CA GLU A 10 -9.87 4.00 5.53
C GLU A 10 -9.11 2.69 5.28
N ALA A 11 -8.88 2.31 4.01
CA ALA A 11 -8.08 1.14 3.67
C ALA A 11 -6.55 1.36 3.77
N ILE A 12 -6.09 2.60 3.99
CA ILE A 12 -4.68 3.01 3.91
C ILE A 12 -4.17 3.58 5.25
N ASP A 13 -5.06 4.01 6.15
CA ASP A 13 -4.70 4.70 7.40
C ASP A 13 -4.33 3.79 8.57
N GLY A 14 -4.15 2.48 8.32
CA GLY A 14 -3.84 1.49 9.35
C GLY A 14 -5.06 1.07 10.19
N SER A 15 -6.27 1.55 9.87
CA SER A 15 -7.49 0.94 10.38
C SER A 15 -7.67 -0.42 9.70
N HIS A 16 -7.80 -1.49 10.50
CA HIS A 16 -8.09 -2.84 9.98
C HIS A 16 -9.50 -2.97 9.36
N VAL A 17 -10.13 -1.86 8.94
CA VAL A 17 -11.58 -1.74 8.73
C VAL A 17 -11.94 -1.42 7.27
N GLY A 18 -10.98 -1.16 6.37
CA GLY A 18 -11.26 -0.87 4.96
C GLY A 18 -11.08 -2.05 4.00
N ASP A 19 -12.05 -2.26 3.10
CA ASP A 19 -11.96 -3.18 1.95
C ASP A 19 -11.71 -2.46 0.61
N GLY A 20 -11.56 -1.13 0.64
CA GLY A 20 -11.35 -0.31 -0.56
C GLY A 20 -12.50 -0.37 -1.58
N GLY A 21 -13.65 -0.94 -1.23
CA GLY A 21 -14.78 -1.15 -2.13
C GLY A 21 -14.51 -2.13 -3.28
N ILE A 22 -13.50 -3.00 -3.15
CA ILE A 22 -13.14 -3.98 -4.18
C ILE A 22 -13.41 -5.42 -3.73
N GLU A 23 -13.60 -6.30 -4.69
CA GLU A 23 -13.76 -7.73 -4.44
C GLU A 23 -12.55 -8.27 -3.65
N HIS A 24 -12.83 -8.99 -2.56
CA HIS A 24 -11.85 -9.51 -1.61
C HIS A 24 -10.94 -8.47 -0.93
N GLY A 25 -11.26 -7.17 -0.99
CA GLY A 25 -10.33 -6.12 -0.57
C GLY A 25 -9.85 -6.23 0.87
N ALA A 26 -10.73 -6.52 1.83
CA ALA A 26 -10.32 -6.72 3.23
C ALA A 26 -9.35 -7.90 3.40
N LEU A 27 -9.53 -8.97 2.62
CA LEU A 27 -8.66 -10.14 2.65
C LEU A 27 -7.30 -9.84 2.00
N LEU A 28 -7.30 -9.09 0.89
CA LEU A 28 -6.07 -8.63 0.23
C LEU A 28 -5.29 -7.64 1.09
N SER A 29 -5.95 -6.73 1.80
CA SER A 29 -5.32 -5.84 2.77
C SER A 29 -4.66 -6.64 3.90
N ARG A 30 -5.36 -7.65 4.47
CA ARG A 30 -4.77 -8.55 5.47
C ARG A 30 -3.55 -9.31 4.94
N LEU A 31 -3.56 -9.75 3.68
CA LEU A 31 -2.40 -10.39 3.05
C LEU A 31 -1.20 -9.43 2.97
N CYS A 32 -1.43 -8.18 2.54
CA CYS A 32 -0.40 -7.15 2.48
C CYS A 32 0.21 -6.86 3.86
N GLU A 33 -0.62 -6.71 4.89
CA GLU A 33 -0.16 -6.52 6.28
C GLU A 33 0.69 -7.69 6.76
N ALA A 34 0.22 -8.94 6.55
CA ALA A 34 0.96 -10.13 6.97
C ALA A 34 2.33 -10.25 6.26
N MET A 35 2.41 -9.88 4.98
CA MET A 35 3.68 -9.82 4.25
C MET A 35 4.61 -8.73 4.80
N PHE A 36 4.07 -7.59 5.23
CA PHE A 36 4.86 -6.49 5.79
C PHE A 36 5.41 -6.80 7.18
N TYR A 37 4.60 -7.39 8.07
CA TYR A 37 5.03 -7.77 9.42
C TYR A 37 5.92 -9.02 9.45
N GLU A 38 5.99 -9.78 8.35
CA GLU A 38 6.79 -11.00 8.21
C GLU A 38 6.50 -12.05 9.30
N ASP A 39 5.27 -12.07 9.83
CA ASP A 39 4.81 -13.09 10.78
C ASP A 39 4.49 -14.40 10.01
N PRO A 40 5.25 -15.49 10.21
CA PRO A 40 5.10 -16.71 9.42
C PRO A 40 3.74 -17.39 9.61
N ASP A 41 3.19 -17.35 10.82
CA ASP A 41 1.93 -18.02 11.15
C ASP A 41 0.75 -17.24 10.58
N GLN A 42 0.78 -15.91 10.71
CA GLN A 42 -0.24 -15.05 10.10
C GLN A 42 -0.20 -15.11 8.58
N LEU A 43 1.00 -15.10 7.98
CA LEU A 43 1.16 -15.19 6.54
C LEU A 43 0.67 -16.54 6.00
N ALA A 44 0.96 -17.65 6.69
CA ALA A 44 0.45 -18.96 6.30
C ALA A 44 -1.08 -19.00 6.38
N SER A 45 -1.66 -18.51 7.48
CA SER A 45 -3.12 -18.47 7.67
C SER A 45 -3.82 -17.64 6.59
N VAL A 46 -3.37 -16.42 6.33
CA VAL A 46 -4.05 -15.55 5.35
C VAL A 46 -3.84 -16.03 3.92
N ARG A 47 -2.72 -16.67 3.61
CA ARG A 47 -2.49 -17.31 2.31
C ARG A 47 -3.51 -18.41 2.07
N ASP A 48 -3.75 -19.25 3.07
CA ASP A 48 -4.72 -20.34 2.96
C ASP A 48 -6.15 -19.77 2.82
N ASP A 49 -6.51 -18.71 3.57
CA ASP A 49 -7.78 -17.97 3.40
C ASP A 49 -7.95 -17.44 1.95
N VAL A 50 -6.90 -16.84 1.37
CA VAL A 50 -6.95 -16.30 -0.01
C VAL A 50 -7.15 -17.41 -1.03
N ILE A 51 -6.44 -18.55 -0.87
CA ILE A 51 -6.60 -19.69 -1.78
C ILE A 51 -8.02 -20.24 -1.70
N GLU A 52 -8.59 -20.34 -0.50
CA GLU A 52 -9.95 -20.86 -0.30
C GLU A 52 -11.01 -19.93 -0.90
N VAL A 53 -10.90 -18.62 -0.68
CA VAL A 53 -11.95 -17.65 -1.04
C VAL A 53 -11.82 -17.14 -2.49
N ALA A 54 -10.59 -16.87 -2.93
CA ALA A 54 -10.32 -16.20 -4.21
C ALA A 54 -9.56 -17.09 -5.21
N GLY A 55 -8.95 -18.18 -4.75
CA GLY A 55 -8.22 -19.11 -5.59
C GLY A 55 -6.72 -18.82 -5.70
N ALA A 56 -5.97 -19.83 -6.15
CA ALA A 56 -4.50 -19.76 -6.22
C ALA A 56 -3.99 -18.75 -7.25
N GLU A 57 -4.70 -18.51 -8.35
CA GLU A 57 -4.31 -17.51 -9.36
C GLU A 57 -4.35 -16.09 -8.78
N VAL A 58 -5.40 -15.75 -8.03
CA VAL A 58 -5.53 -14.44 -7.36
C VAL A 58 -4.42 -14.24 -6.34
N LEU A 59 -4.05 -15.28 -5.57
CA LEU A 59 -2.91 -15.20 -4.65
C LEU A 59 -1.62 -14.83 -5.39
N VAL A 60 -1.33 -15.51 -6.51
CA VAL A 60 -0.10 -15.27 -7.29
C VAL A 60 -0.06 -13.84 -7.78
N ASP A 61 -1.15 -13.35 -8.36
CA ASP A 61 -1.22 -11.98 -8.87
C ASP A 61 -1.09 -10.94 -7.75
N ALA A 62 -1.78 -11.12 -6.63
CA ALA A 62 -1.71 -10.22 -5.49
C ALA A 62 -0.29 -10.12 -4.90
N VAL A 63 0.38 -11.26 -4.73
CA VAL A 63 1.76 -11.31 -4.23
C VAL A 63 2.73 -10.69 -5.24
N ALA A 64 2.54 -10.92 -6.55
CA ALA A 64 3.35 -10.30 -7.59
C ALA A 64 3.24 -8.77 -7.59
N VAL A 65 2.03 -8.24 -7.42
CA VAL A 65 1.79 -6.79 -7.30
C VAL A 65 2.49 -6.24 -6.05
N SER A 66 2.32 -6.89 -4.90
CA SER A 66 2.97 -6.45 -3.65
C SER A 66 4.50 -6.43 -3.77
N ALA A 67 5.09 -7.50 -4.34
CA ALA A 67 6.53 -7.58 -4.57
C ALA A 67 7.03 -6.47 -5.50
N ASN A 68 6.28 -6.12 -6.55
CA ASN A 68 6.62 -5.04 -7.46
C ASN A 68 6.63 -3.67 -6.75
N PHE A 69 5.64 -3.37 -5.90
CA PHE A 69 5.62 -2.15 -5.11
C PHE A 69 6.76 -2.10 -4.10
N TYR A 70 7.04 -3.22 -3.42
CA TYR A 70 8.17 -3.30 -2.49
C TYR A 70 9.50 -2.97 -3.20
N MET A 71 9.75 -3.57 -4.37
CA MET A 71 10.92 -3.28 -5.18
C MET A 71 10.98 -1.79 -5.58
N MET A 72 9.89 -1.24 -6.11
CA MET A 72 9.86 0.13 -6.61
C MET A 72 10.11 1.16 -5.49
N THR A 73 9.53 0.95 -4.30
CA THR A 73 9.79 1.78 -3.12
C THR A 73 11.28 1.80 -2.77
N ARG A 74 11.93 0.63 -2.72
CA ARG A 74 13.37 0.54 -2.44
C ARG A 74 14.22 1.26 -3.48
N ILE A 75 13.86 1.16 -4.77
CA ILE A 75 14.54 1.89 -5.84
C ILE A 75 14.38 3.40 -5.64
N ALA A 76 13.15 3.88 -5.44
CA ALA A 76 12.86 5.30 -5.27
C ALA A 76 13.60 5.91 -4.06
N ASP A 77 13.62 5.20 -2.94
CA ASP A 77 14.35 5.61 -1.73
C ASP A 77 15.86 5.64 -1.94
N ALA A 78 16.40 4.65 -2.67
CA ALA A 78 17.82 4.57 -2.96
C ALA A 78 18.29 5.66 -3.92
N THR A 79 17.47 6.07 -4.89
CA THR A 79 17.82 7.09 -5.87
C THR A 79 17.36 8.50 -5.48
N GLY A 80 16.51 8.63 -4.47
CA GLY A 80 15.91 9.92 -4.11
C GLY A 80 14.97 10.44 -5.18
N THR A 81 14.24 9.54 -5.87
CA THR A 81 13.33 9.88 -6.97
C THR A 81 12.32 10.95 -6.52
N PRO A 82 12.24 12.09 -7.21
CA PRO A 82 11.29 13.15 -6.84
C PRO A 82 9.86 12.77 -7.25
N LEU A 83 8.88 13.39 -6.59
CA LEU A 83 7.51 13.41 -7.11
C LEU A 83 7.47 14.18 -8.43
N ASP A 84 6.64 13.73 -9.37
CA ASP A 84 6.38 14.47 -10.59
C ASP A 84 5.78 15.85 -10.27
N ALA A 85 6.16 16.88 -11.03
CA ALA A 85 5.70 18.25 -10.77
C ALA A 85 4.17 18.38 -10.73
N GLY A 86 3.45 17.56 -11.51
CA GLY A 86 1.99 17.53 -11.52
C GLY A 86 1.35 16.83 -10.31
N THR A 87 2.10 16.12 -9.47
CA THR A 87 1.58 15.39 -8.30
C THR A 87 1.95 16.04 -6.97
N VAL A 88 2.88 17.00 -6.95
CA VAL A 88 3.31 17.69 -5.72
C VAL A 88 2.12 18.37 -5.02
N GLU A 89 1.46 19.32 -5.69
CA GLU A 89 0.36 20.08 -5.10
C GLU A 89 -0.87 19.20 -4.80
N PRO A 90 -1.35 18.35 -5.74
CA PRO A 90 -2.56 17.55 -5.48
C PRO A 90 -2.40 16.51 -4.37
N SER A 91 -1.16 16.14 -3.99
CA SER A 91 -0.90 15.15 -2.95
C SER A 91 -0.65 15.75 -1.56
N VAL A 92 -0.64 17.08 -1.40
CA VAL A 92 -0.32 17.73 -0.11
C VAL A 92 -1.19 17.19 1.02
N GLU A 93 -2.51 17.26 0.87
CA GLU A 93 -3.47 16.82 1.90
C GLU A 93 -3.33 15.34 2.22
N ILE A 94 -3.11 14.50 1.19
CA ILE A 94 -2.90 13.05 1.37
C ILE A 94 -1.64 12.79 2.18
N ARG A 95 -0.53 13.47 1.84
CA ARG A 95 0.76 13.31 2.51
C ARG A 95 0.71 13.76 3.98
N GLU A 96 -0.06 14.80 4.26
CA GLU A 96 -0.34 15.25 5.63
C GLU A 96 -1.20 14.23 6.40
N LEU A 97 -2.29 13.76 5.79
CA LEU A 97 -3.22 12.80 6.38
C LEU A 97 -2.51 11.49 6.80
N VAL A 98 -1.71 10.92 5.91
CA VAL A 98 -0.99 9.65 6.18
C VAL A 98 0.32 9.86 6.94
N GLY A 99 0.71 11.11 7.20
CA GLY A 99 1.92 11.44 7.96
C GLY A 99 3.24 11.12 7.25
N VAL A 100 3.24 10.89 5.93
CA VAL A 100 4.47 10.48 5.20
C VAL A 100 5.55 11.57 5.20
N ASN A 101 5.17 12.83 5.40
CA ASN A 101 6.11 13.95 5.54
C ASN A 101 7.05 13.79 6.76
N ASN A 102 6.76 12.90 7.70
CA ASN A 102 7.61 12.62 8.86
C ASN A 102 8.80 11.71 8.53
N PHE A 103 8.85 11.09 7.35
CA PHE A 103 9.95 10.23 6.94
C PHE A 103 10.99 11.01 6.15
N THR A 104 12.25 10.93 6.58
CA THR A 104 13.37 11.60 5.90
C THR A 104 13.78 10.83 4.64
N SER A 105 13.69 11.47 3.46
CA SER A 105 14.25 10.90 2.23
C SER A 105 15.77 11.08 2.18
N ARG A 106 16.48 10.24 1.41
CA ARG A 106 17.95 10.36 1.22
C ARG A 106 18.39 11.76 0.75
N ARG A 107 17.54 12.45 -0.02
CA ARG A 107 17.81 13.82 -0.51
C ARG A 107 17.81 14.84 0.63
N GLU A 108 16.92 14.70 1.60
CA GLU A 108 16.82 15.60 2.76
C GLU A 108 17.84 15.24 3.86
N ALA A 109 18.42 14.04 3.84
CA ALA A 109 19.46 13.62 4.79
C ALA A 109 20.84 14.30 4.56
N GLN A 110 21.00 15.05 3.45
CA GLN A 110 22.24 15.75 3.08
C GLN A 110 22.12 17.29 3.13
N ALA A 111 20.97 17.82 3.54
CA ALA A 111 20.73 19.25 3.77
C ALA A 111 21.02 19.63 5.23
#